data_AF-A0A2G4GYG2-F1
#
_entry.id   AF-A0A2G4GYG2-F1
#
_cell.length_a   1.000
_cell.length_b   1.000
_cell.length_c   1.000
_cell.angle_alpha   90.00
_cell.angle_beta   90.00
_cell.angle_gamma   90.00
#
_symmetry.space_group_name_H-M   'P 1'
#
loop_
_entity.id
_entity.type
_entity.pdbx_description
1 polymer ?
#
loop_
_entity_poly.entity_id
_entity_poly.type
_entity_poly.pdbx_seq_one_letter_code
_entity_poly.pdbx_strand_id
1 'polypeptide(L)'
;MIRFLFDCVLWGLGSQPRGAETSSGFGSDQLIPTRERNGLEAAGRILSSLLFLLAIFAQFLPDELSLLTAPKLHLLALASAVWGLQMILRPSVPMDSTAISTALWSFAGYFPFFILGNLSPFFDQDPTNLYTLIGQGGAVGMLMVYGLFRDIRRETRAE
;
A
#
# COMPACT_ATOMS: atom_id res chain seq x y z
N MET A 1 -23.16 -5.87 4.05
CA MET A 1 -22.28 -5.06 3.19
C MET A 1 -21.54 -3.96 3.95
N ILE A 2 -22.22 -3.05 4.66
CA ILE A 2 -21.55 -1.94 5.38
C ILE A 2 -20.55 -2.42 6.44
N ARG A 3 -20.89 -3.45 7.25
CA ARG A 3 -19.96 -4.05 8.24
C ARG A 3 -18.68 -4.57 7.59
N PHE A 4 -18.80 -5.34 6.51
CA PHE A 4 -17.65 -5.86 5.76
C PHE A 4 -16.75 -4.75 5.20
N LEU A 5 -17.35 -3.68 4.68
CA LEU A 5 -16.62 -2.50 4.20
C LEU A 5 -15.87 -1.81 5.35
N PHE A 6 -16.52 -1.69 6.51
CA PHE A 6 -15.91 -1.15 7.72
C PHE A 6 -14.75 -2.04 8.21
N ASP A 7 -14.94 -3.36 8.21
CA ASP A 7 -13.91 -4.33 8.60
C ASP A 7 -12.73 -4.30 7.61
N CYS A 8 -12.97 -4.15 6.31
CA CYS A 8 -11.91 -3.94 5.31
C CYS A 8 -11.15 -2.63 5.53
N VAL A 9 -11.85 -1.55 5.89
CA VAL A 9 -11.23 -0.26 6.21
C VAL A 9 -10.42 -0.36 7.51
N LEU A 10 -10.95 -0.99 8.56
CA LEU A 10 -10.26 -1.22 9.83
C LEU A 10 -9.04 -2.15 9.66
N TRP A 11 -9.15 -3.15 8.79
CA TRP A 11 -8.04 -4.02 8.39
C TRP A 11 -6.97 -3.27 7.59
N GLY A 12 -7.39 -2.38 6.69
CA GLY A 12 -6.51 -1.45 5.95
C GLY A 12 -5.80 -0.45 6.88
N LEU A 13 -6.51 0.06 7.90
CA LEU A 13 -6.01 0.96 8.93
C LEU A 13 -5.10 0.26 9.96
N GLY A 14 -5.07 -1.07 9.98
CA GLY A 14 -4.24 -1.86 10.89
C GLY A 14 -4.71 -1.81 12.35
N SER A 15 -5.97 -1.44 12.60
CA SER A 15 -6.51 -1.29 13.96
C SER A 15 -7.00 -2.59 14.59
N GLN A 16 -6.96 -3.72 13.86
CA GLN A 16 -7.22 -5.04 14.43
C GLN A 16 -5.91 -5.79 14.71
N PRO A 17 -5.72 -6.31 15.95
CA PRO A 17 -4.67 -7.27 16.22
C PRO A 17 -4.88 -8.49 15.32
N ARG A 18 -3.84 -8.88 14.57
CA ARG A 18 -3.85 -10.00 13.62
C ARG A 18 -4.10 -11.38 14.27
N GLY A 19 -4.26 -11.43 15.59
CA GLY A 19 -4.70 -12.63 16.33
C GLY A 19 -6.20 -12.89 16.25
N ALA A 20 -7.01 -12.03 15.62
CA ALA A 20 -8.40 -12.33 15.35
C ALA A 20 -8.48 -13.41 14.24
N GLU A 21 -9.06 -14.56 14.58
CA GLU A 21 -9.32 -15.65 13.63
C GLU A 21 -10.00 -15.10 12.39
N THR A 22 -9.30 -15.13 11.25
CA THR A 22 -9.89 -14.70 9.98
C THR A 22 -10.91 -15.73 9.55
N SER A 23 -12.12 -15.30 9.19
CA SER A 23 -13.20 -16.14 8.66
C SER A 23 -12.86 -16.85 7.33
N SER A 24 -11.66 -16.66 6.80
CA SER A 24 -11.11 -17.35 5.64
C SER A 24 -10.54 -18.73 5.98
N GLY A 25 -10.52 -19.15 7.26
CA GLY A 25 -9.96 -20.43 7.70
C GLY A 25 -8.43 -20.46 7.76
N PHE A 26 -7.76 -19.34 7.50
CA PHE A 26 -6.31 -19.21 7.63
C PHE A 26 -5.93 -18.65 9.01
N GLY A 27 -6.20 -19.45 10.05
CA GLY A 27 -5.69 -19.25 11.41
C GLY A 27 -4.41 -20.06 11.65
N SER A 28 -3.50 -19.52 12.47
CA SER A 28 -2.21 -20.04 12.99
C SER A 28 -1.16 -20.53 11.99
N ASP A 29 -1.54 -21.07 10.85
CA ASP A 29 -0.66 -21.64 9.83
C ASP A 29 -0.48 -20.69 8.65
N GLN A 30 -0.19 -19.41 8.93
CA GLN A 30 0.38 -18.57 7.90
C GLN A 30 1.72 -19.17 7.51
N LEU A 31 1.81 -19.71 6.29
CA LEU A 31 3.00 -20.31 5.65
C LEU A 31 4.27 -19.44 5.75
N ILE A 32 4.13 -18.17 6.15
CA ILE A 32 5.22 -17.22 6.32
C ILE A 32 5.00 -16.49 7.65
N PRO A 33 5.95 -16.54 8.60
CA PRO A 33 5.88 -15.76 9.83
C PRO A 33 5.68 -14.28 9.49
N THR A 34 4.63 -13.66 10.06
CA THR A 34 4.41 -12.21 9.93
C THR A 34 4.79 -11.54 11.24
N ARG A 35 5.84 -10.70 11.22
CA ARG A 35 6.17 -9.89 12.38
C ARG A 35 5.14 -8.77 12.59
N GLU A 36 5.12 -8.23 13.80
CA GLU A 36 4.40 -6.98 14.08
C GLU A 36 4.93 -5.82 13.23
N ARG A 37 4.01 -4.97 12.79
CA ARG A 37 4.33 -3.77 12.01
C ARG A 37 5.03 -2.76 12.90
N ASN A 38 6.07 -2.14 12.36
CA ASN A 38 6.63 -0.95 13.00
C ASN A 38 5.64 0.23 12.85
N GLY A 39 5.72 1.22 13.74
CA GLY A 39 4.88 2.42 13.72
C GLY A 39 4.89 3.14 12.36
N LEU A 40 6.00 3.14 11.62
CA LEU A 40 6.06 3.71 10.26
C LEU A 40 5.28 2.88 9.23
N GLU A 41 5.26 1.56 9.34
CA GLU A 41 4.47 0.70 8.45
C GLU A 41 2.98 0.80 8.76
N ALA A 42 2.64 0.92 10.04
CA ALA A 42 1.28 1.20 10.48
C ALA A 42 0.81 2.59 9.98
N ALA A 43 1.63 3.62 10.15
CA ALA A 43 1.35 4.96 9.64
C ALA A 43 1.22 4.98 8.10
N GLY A 44 2.11 4.28 7.39
CA GLY A 44 2.03 4.11 5.93
C GLY A 44 0.73 3.44 5.50
N ARG A 45 0.25 2.43 6.23
CA ARG A 45 -1.05 1.79 5.97
C ARG A 45 -2.24 2.69 6.24
N ILE A 46 -2.19 3.47 7.32
CA ILE A 46 -3.24 4.46 7.63
C ILE A 46 -3.29 5.51 6.52
N LEU A 47 -2.13 6.04 6.12
CA LEU A 47 -2.02 7.00 5.02
C LEU A 47 -2.56 6.42 3.70
N SER A 48 -2.19 5.18 3.37
CA SER A 48 -2.67 4.51 2.15
C SER A 48 -4.18 4.32 2.16
N SER A 49 -4.75 3.96 3.32
CA SER A 49 -6.19 3.80 3.50
C SER A 49 -6.92 5.15 3.42
N LEU A 50 -6.35 6.22 3.98
CA LEU A 50 -6.86 7.57 3.85
C LEU A 50 -6.85 8.03 2.38
N LEU A 51 -5.73 7.83 1.68
CA LEU A 51 -5.57 8.16 0.27
C LEU A 51 -6.55 7.36 -0.60
N PHE A 52 -6.83 6.10 -0.26
CA PHE A 52 -7.86 5.30 -0.91
C PHE A 52 -9.26 5.91 -0.76
N LEU A 53 -9.66 6.29 0.47
CA LEU A 53 -10.96 6.94 0.70
C LEU A 53 -11.06 8.29 -0.02
N LEU A 54 -9.99 9.09 0.05
CA LEU A 54 -9.91 10.37 -0.66
C LEU A 54 -9.98 10.17 -2.18
N ALA A 55 -9.33 9.14 -2.72
CA ALA A 55 -9.41 8.79 -4.13
C ALA A 55 -10.83 8.37 -4.55
N ILE A 56 -11.59 7.69 -3.69
CA ILE A 56 -13.02 7.42 -3.94
C ILE A 56 -13.80 8.73 -4.02
N PHE A 57 -13.62 9.63 -3.04
CA PHE A 57 -14.31 10.93 -3.06
C PHE A 57 -13.94 11.79 -4.26
N ALA A 58 -12.68 11.75 -4.69
CA ALA A 58 -12.19 12.48 -5.85
C ALA A 58 -12.88 12.07 -7.16
N GLN A 59 -13.37 10.83 -7.27
CA GLN A 59 -14.18 10.43 -8.42
C GLN A 59 -15.51 11.20 -8.50
N PHE A 60 -16.11 11.53 -7.35
CA PHE A 60 -17.40 12.24 -7.30
C PHE A 60 -17.25 13.77 -7.24
N LEU A 61 -16.10 14.26 -6.77
CA LEU A 61 -15.79 15.68 -6.57
C LEU A 61 -14.43 16.04 -7.22
N PRO A 62 -14.30 15.90 -8.56
CA PRO A 62 -13.01 16.02 -9.25
C PRO A 62 -12.38 17.41 -9.13
N ASP A 63 -13.20 18.47 -9.17
CA ASP A 63 -12.69 19.86 -9.11
C ASP A 63 -12.08 20.19 -7.74
N GLU A 64 -12.74 19.75 -6.66
CA GLU A 64 -12.34 20.03 -5.27
C GLU A 64 -11.12 19.20 -4.82
N LEU A 65 -10.95 18.02 -5.41
CA LEU A 65 -9.94 17.03 -5.00
C LEU A 65 -8.86 16.79 -6.06
N SER A 66 -8.76 17.68 -7.06
CA SER A 66 -7.78 17.65 -8.14
C SER A 66 -6.32 17.57 -7.67
N LEU A 67 -6.02 18.04 -6.45
CA LEU A 67 -4.68 17.96 -5.83
C LEU A 67 -4.16 16.52 -5.67
N LEU A 68 -5.04 15.52 -5.51
CA LEU A 68 -4.66 14.12 -5.31
C LEU A 68 -3.95 13.54 -6.53
N THR A 69 -4.43 13.90 -7.72
CA THR A 69 -3.94 13.41 -9.02
C THR A 69 -3.07 14.44 -9.74
N ALA A 70 -3.09 15.71 -9.29
CA ALA A 70 -2.32 16.77 -9.93
C ALA A 70 -0.84 16.38 -10.08
N PRO A 71 -0.28 16.49 -11.30
CA PRO A 71 1.03 15.91 -11.63
C PRO A 71 2.20 16.54 -10.87
N LYS A 72 1.99 17.71 -10.28
CA LYS A 72 3.01 18.42 -9.51
C LYS A 72 3.21 17.85 -8.09
N LEU A 73 2.20 17.19 -7.52
CA LEU A 73 2.23 16.71 -6.13
C LEU A 73 2.00 15.21 -6.00
N HIS A 74 1.25 14.57 -6.91
CA HIS A 74 0.96 13.12 -6.96
C HIS A 74 0.87 12.47 -5.58
N LEU A 75 -0.03 12.98 -4.73
CA LEU A 75 -0.15 12.58 -3.32
C LEU A 75 -0.45 11.09 -3.14
N LEU A 76 -1.04 10.45 -4.16
CA LEU A 76 -1.28 9.01 -4.18
C LEU A 76 0.02 8.18 -4.12
N ALA A 77 1.13 8.71 -4.65
CA ALA A 77 2.44 8.04 -4.58
C ALA A 77 3.14 8.20 -3.22
N LEU A 78 2.68 9.13 -2.37
CA LEU A 78 3.35 9.51 -1.13
C LEU A 78 3.57 8.31 -0.19
N ALA A 79 2.57 7.45 -0.04
CA ALA A 79 2.67 6.28 0.83
C ALA A 79 3.80 5.32 0.39
N SER A 80 3.98 5.16 -0.92
CA SER A 80 5.04 4.30 -1.47
C SER A 80 6.42 4.93 -1.40
N ALA A 81 6.50 6.25 -1.56
CA ALA A 81 7.74 7.00 -1.38
C ALA A 81 8.21 6.92 0.08
N VAL A 82 7.29 7.08 1.04
CA VAL A 82 7.56 6.93 2.47
C VAL A 82 8.03 5.50 2.79
N TRP A 83 7.35 4.49 2.25
CA TRP A 83 7.77 3.09 2.41
C TRP A 83 9.16 2.83 1.80
N GLY A 84 9.42 3.33 0.59
CA GLY A 84 10.72 3.17 -0.07
C GLY A 84 11.85 3.85 0.69
N LEU A 85 11.64 5.09 1.15
CA LEU A 85 12.58 5.79 2.03
C LEU A 85 12.82 5.03 3.33
N GLN A 86 11.77 4.45 3.93
CA GLN A 86 11.93 3.62 5.12
C GLN A 86 12.84 2.41 4.83
N MET A 87 12.65 1.71 3.71
CA MET A 87 13.43 0.51 3.37
C MET A 87 14.90 0.83 3.05
N ILE A 88 15.16 2.00 2.45
CA ILE A 88 16.51 2.50 2.16
C ILE A 88 17.21 2.98 3.44
N LEU A 89 16.54 3.82 4.23
CA LEU A 89 17.14 4.49 5.39
C LEU A 89 17.19 3.62 6.64
N ARG A 90 16.35 2.60 6.75
CA ARG A 90 16.32 1.68 7.89
C ARG A 90 16.66 0.27 7.43
N PRO A 91 17.96 0.00 7.18
CA PRO A 91 18.37 -1.29 6.69
C PRO A 91 18.16 -2.41 7.71
N SER A 92 17.86 -2.11 8.98
CA SER A 92 17.50 -3.11 10.00
C SER A 92 16.09 -3.69 9.83
N VAL A 93 15.23 -3.06 9.03
CA VAL A 93 13.88 -3.56 8.76
C VAL A 93 13.97 -4.67 7.71
N PRO A 94 13.53 -5.90 8.02
CA PRO A 94 13.57 -6.99 7.06
C PRO A 94 12.50 -6.81 5.97
N MET A 95 12.84 -7.24 4.76
CA MET A 95 11.96 -7.37 3.61
C MET A 95 11.16 -8.67 3.70
N ASP A 96 10.29 -8.73 4.69
CA ASP A 96 9.41 -9.86 4.98
C ASP A 96 8.00 -9.67 4.41
N SER A 97 7.13 -10.65 4.63
CA SER A 97 5.72 -10.60 4.21
C SER A 97 4.98 -9.37 4.74
N THR A 98 5.36 -8.83 5.90
CA THR A 98 4.76 -7.61 6.48
C THR A 98 5.20 -6.36 5.72
N ALA A 99 6.49 -6.23 5.42
CA ALA A 99 7.04 -5.14 4.62
C ALA A 99 6.45 -5.15 3.20
N ILE A 100 6.40 -6.33 2.57
CA ILE A 100 5.84 -6.54 1.22
C ILE A 100 4.34 -6.22 1.19
N SER A 101 3.58 -6.70 2.18
CA SER A 101 2.15 -6.39 2.29
C SER A 101 1.88 -4.89 2.49
N THR A 102 2.78 -4.19 3.17
CA THR A 102 2.70 -2.73 3.33
C THR A 102 3.03 -2.01 2.03
N ALA A 103 4.03 -2.49 1.29
CA ALA A 103 4.39 -2.00 -0.04
C ALA A 103 3.21 -2.12 -1.01
N LEU A 104 2.57 -3.29 -1.07
CA LEU A 104 1.41 -3.54 -1.92
C LEU A 104 0.21 -2.66 -1.53
N TRP A 105 0.00 -2.43 -0.23
CA TRP A 105 -1.07 -1.55 0.23
C TRP A 105 -0.82 -0.07 -0.10
N SER A 106 0.44 0.33 -0.32
CA SER A 106 0.77 1.71 -0.72
C SER A 106 0.20 2.12 -2.08
N PHE A 107 -0.21 1.14 -2.90
CA PHE A 107 -0.89 1.38 -4.17
C PHE A 107 -2.40 1.58 -4.03
N ALA A 108 -2.97 1.40 -2.83
CA ALA A 108 -4.41 1.45 -2.58
C ALA A 108 -5.06 2.71 -3.17
N GLY A 109 -4.42 3.88 -3.03
CA GLY A 109 -4.91 5.16 -3.55
C GLY A 109 -5.21 5.19 -5.06
N TYR A 110 -4.56 4.34 -5.86
CA TYR A 110 -4.81 4.28 -7.30
C TYR A 110 -5.99 3.37 -7.69
N PHE A 111 -6.37 2.40 -6.84
CA PHE A 111 -7.43 1.44 -7.17
C PHE A 111 -8.77 2.08 -7.59
N PRO A 112 -9.27 3.13 -6.93
CA PRO A 112 -10.53 3.76 -7.33
C PRO A 112 -10.51 4.30 -8.76
N PHE A 113 -9.38 4.83 -9.22
CA PHE A 113 -9.22 5.32 -10.61
C PHE A 113 -9.31 4.18 -11.63
N PHE A 114 -8.83 2.97 -11.29
CA PHE A 114 -8.91 1.81 -12.17
C PHE A 114 -10.27 1.11 -12.13
N ILE A 115 -10.88 1.00 -10.94
CA ILE A 115 -12.15 0.30 -10.78
C ILE A 115 -13.30 1.18 -11.26
N LEU A 116 -13.34 2.45 -10.86
CA LEU A 116 -14.45 3.36 -11.18
C LEU A 116 -14.20 4.11 -12.49
N GLY A 117 -12.94 4.50 -12.78
CA GLY A 117 -12.60 5.17 -14.03
C GLY A 117 -12.84 4.34 -15.29
N ASN A 118 -12.74 3.00 -15.20
CA ASN A 118 -13.11 2.10 -16.30
C ASN A 118 -14.62 1.87 -16.45
N LEU A 119 -15.44 2.22 -15.45
CA LEU A 119 -16.88 1.96 -15.45
C LEU A 119 -17.71 3.09 -16.05
N SER A 120 -17.13 4.26 -16.33
CA SER A 120 -17.89 5.37 -16.88
C SER A 120 -17.03 6.35 -17.69
N PRO A 121 -17.54 6.83 -18.86
CA PRO A 121 -16.89 7.87 -19.66
C PRO A 121 -16.91 9.26 -18.98
N PHE A 122 -17.56 9.40 -17.83
CA PHE A 122 -17.62 10.63 -17.03
C PHE A 122 -16.48 10.76 -16.02
N PHE A 123 -15.66 9.72 -15.85
CA PHE A 123 -14.51 9.75 -14.93
C PHE A 123 -13.22 10.00 -15.71
N ASP A 124 -12.37 10.84 -15.15
CA ASP A 124 -11.18 11.39 -15.80
C ASP A 124 -10.23 10.27 -16.26
N GLN A 125 -9.99 10.18 -17.57
CA GLN A 125 -9.15 9.16 -18.22
C GLN A 125 -7.69 9.64 -18.37
N ASP A 126 -7.22 10.52 -17.49
CA ASP A 126 -5.87 11.05 -17.58
C ASP A 126 -4.82 9.91 -17.45
N PRO A 127 -4.03 9.63 -18.51
CA PRO A 127 -3.08 8.51 -18.51
C PRO A 127 -1.90 8.73 -17.56
N THR A 128 -1.70 9.96 -17.05
CA THR A 128 -0.63 10.26 -16.09
C THR A 128 -0.70 9.41 -14.82
N ASN A 129 -1.89 9.11 -14.31
CA ASN A 129 -2.06 8.24 -13.14
C ASN A 129 -1.57 6.80 -13.39
N LEU A 130 -1.76 6.29 -14.62
CA LEU A 130 -1.27 4.97 -15.02
C LEU A 130 0.25 4.95 -15.13
N TYR A 131 0.86 5.96 -15.74
CA TYR A 131 2.32 6.04 -15.84
C TYR A 131 2.98 6.15 -14.46
N THR A 132 2.42 6.95 -13.56
CA THR A 132 2.90 7.07 -12.18
C THR A 132 2.76 5.75 -11.43
N LEU A 133 1.64 5.03 -11.60
CA LEU A 133 1.46 3.70 -11.02
C LEU A 133 2.51 2.70 -11.54
N ILE A 134 2.77 2.67 -12.85
CA ILE A 134 3.77 1.77 -13.45
C ILE A 134 5.17 2.10 -12.91
N GLY A 135 5.53 3.38 -12.87
CA GLY A 135 6.81 3.84 -12.32
C GLY A 135 6.96 3.47 -10.84
N GLN A 136 5.90 3.67 -10.05
CA GLN A 136 5.85 3.29 -8.64
C GLN A 136 5.98 1.78 -8.46
N GLY A 137 5.26 0.99 -9.28
CA GLY A 137 5.32 -0.47 -9.30
C GLY A 137 6.73 -0.98 -9.59
N GLY A 138 7.40 -0.39 -10.59
CA GLY A 138 8.79 -0.71 -10.92
C GLY A 138 9.76 -0.39 -9.78
N ALA A 139 9.65 0.79 -9.18
CA ALA A 139 10.52 1.22 -8.07
C ALA A 139 10.33 0.35 -6.82
N VAL A 140 9.09 0.09 -6.42
CA VAL A 140 8.76 -0.78 -5.28
C VAL A 140 9.24 -2.21 -5.54
N GLY A 141 9.00 -2.74 -6.74
CA GLY A 141 9.44 -4.08 -7.12
C GLY A 141 10.97 -4.22 -7.06
N MET A 142 11.71 -3.24 -7.56
CA MET A 142 13.18 -3.22 -7.48
C MET A 142 13.67 -3.17 -6.02
N LEU A 143 13.03 -2.37 -5.16
CA LEU A 143 13.36 -2.30 -3.74
C LEU A 143 13.03 -3.60 -2.99
N MET A 144 11.93 -4.26 -3.33
CA MET A 144 11.60 -5.58 -2.78
C MET A 144 12.66 -6.61 -3.13
N VAL A 145 13.06 -6.70 -4.41
CA VAL A 145 14.12 -7.61 -4.86
C VAL A 145 15.44 -7.30 -4.14
N TYR A 146 15.84 -6.03 -4.10
CA TYR A 146 17.04 -5.59 -3.39
C TYR A 146 17.01 -5.97 -1.90
N GLY A 147 15.88 -5.70 -1.22
CA GLY A 147 15.69 -6.03 0.19
C GLY A 147 15.80 -7.53 0.47
N LEU A 148 15.19 -8.37 -0.37
CA LEU A 148 15.29 -9.82 -0.27
C LEU A 148 16.74 -10.30 -0.42
N PHE A 149 17.46 -9.84 -1.45
CA PHE A 149 18.88 -10.19 -1.63
C PHE A 149 19.76 -9.72 -0.46
N ARG A 150 19.50 -8.52 0.05
CA ARG A 150 20.22 -7.97 1.21
C ARG A 150 20.02 -8.84 2.44
N ASP A 151 18.80 -9.28 2.68
CA ASP A 151 18.47 -10.05 3.88
C ASP A 151 18.99 -11.49 3.78
N ILE A 152 18.86 -12.15 2.62
CA ILE A 152 19.49 -13.45 2.35
C ILE A 152 21.01 -13.38 2.61
N ARG A 153 21.69 -12.36 2.06
CA ARG A 153 23.14 -12.20 2.25
C ARG A 153 23.55 -12.01 3.71
N ARG A 154 22.68 -11.45 4.55
CA ARG A 154 22.95 -11.30 5.98
C ARG A 154 22.82 -12.63 6.71
N GLU A 155 21.81 -13.41 6.38
CA GLU A 155 21.62 -14.76 6.93
C GLU A 155 22.82 -15.64 6.59
N THR A 156 23.26 -15.65 5.33
CA THR A 156 24.45 -16.44 4.89
C THR A 156 25.77 -16.01 5.52
N ARG A 157 25.84 -14.83 6.17
CA ARG A 157 27.05 -14.31 6.84
C ARG A 157 27.00 -14.42 8.37
N ALA A 158 25.81 -14.64 8.91
CA ALA A 158 25.60 -14.81 10.34
C ALA A 158 25.81 -16.27 10.78
N GLU A 159 25.75 -17.20 9.81
CA GLU A 159 26.25 -18.58 9.88
C GLU A 159 27.75 -18.66 9.62
#